data_AF-A0A3E2N4Z5-F1
#
_entry.id   AF-A0A3E2N4Z5-F1
#
_cell.length_a   1.000
_cell.length_b   1.000
_cell.length_c   1.000
_cell.angle_alpha   90.00
_cell.angle_beta   90.00
_cell.angle_gamma   90.00
#
_symmetry.space_group_name_H-M   'P 1'
#
loop_
_entity.id
_entity.type
_entity.pdbx_description
1 polymer ?
#
loop_
_entity_poly.entity_id
_entity_poly.type
_entity_poly.pdbx_seq_one_letter_code
_entity_poly.pdbx_strand_id
1 'polypeptide(L)' 'MPCFSEKNETKTYDRETQIPVLRCSICTGEQVGEFRDLRTGKFQEVCLIRNETEQEKFMKEYGITSISKEY' A
#
# COMPACT_ATOMS: atom_id res chain seq x y z
N MET A 1 23.23 -20.43 16.37
CA MET A 1 22.42 -19.32 15.81
C MET A 1 21.21 -19.95 15.13
N PRO A 2 19.98 -19.54 15.47
CA PRO A 2 19.44 -18.31 14.88
C PRO A 2 18.69 -17.39 15.87
N CYS A 3 18.84 -16.09 15.63
CA CYS A 3 18.05 -15.01 16.22
C CYS A 3 16.61 -15.13 15.69
N PHE A 4 15.64 -15.43 16.57
CA PHE A 4 14.23 -15.40 16.21
C PHE A 4 13.77 -13.95 16.25
N SER A 5 13.76 -13.32 15.07
CA SER A 5 13.44 -11.92 14.87
C SER A 5 12.07 -11.56 15.48
N GLU A 6 12.14 -10.55 16.34
CA GLU A 6 11.08 -9.84 17.02
C GLU A 6 9.96 -9.45 16.05
N LYS A 7 8.76 -9.99 16.29
CA LYS A 7 7.55 -9.70 15.51
C LYS A 7 7.00 -8.36 16.00
N ASN A 8 7.58 -7.28 15.49
CA ASN A 8 7.10 -5.94 15.77
C ASN A 8 5.82 -5.70 14.95
N GLU A 9 4.66 -5.94 15.58
CA GLU A 9 3.33 -5.57 15.09
C GLU A 9 3.12 -4.04 15.17
N THR A 10 4.01 -3.25 14.58
CA THR A 10 3.62 -1.90 14.17
C THR A 10 2.77 -2.05 12.92
N LYS A 11 1.67 -1.28 12.83
CA LYS A 11 0.82 -1.16 11.64
C LYS A 11 1.62 -0.53 10.49
N THR A 12 2.59 -1.27 9.96
CA THR A 12 3.57 -0.85 8.97
C THR A 12 3.70 -2.04 8.07
N TYR A 13 3.15 -1.92 6.86
CA TYR A 13 3.23 -2.96 5.86
C TYR A 13 4.69 -3.35 5.64
N ASP A 14 4.95 -4.64 5.52
CA ASP A 14 6.27 -5.17 5.21
C ASP A 14 6.61 -4.79 3.77
N ARG A 15 7.41 -3.74 3.55
CA ARG A 15 7.83 -3.30 2.19
C ARG A 15 8.50 -4.42 1.36
N GLU A 16 9.01 -5.45 2.04
CA GLU A 16 9.62 -6.62 1.42
C GLU A 16 8.60 -7.68 0.98
N THR A 17 7.46 -7.79 1.68
CA THR A 17 6.42 -8.80 1.37
C THR A 17 5.09 -8.21 0.93
N GLN A 18 4.91 -6.90 0.99
CA GLN A 18 3.70 -6.17 0.67
C GLN A 18 4.06 -5.00 -0.23
N ILE A 19 3.47 -5.00 -1.43
CA ILE A 19 3.64 -3.92 -2.39
C ILE A 19 2.43 -2.98 -2.28
N PRO A 20 2.64 -1.67 -2.09
CA PRO A 20 1.55 -0.73 -2.19
C PRO A 20 1.20 -0.58 -3.69
N VAL A 21 -0.06 -0.84 -4.00
CA VAL A 21 -0.66 -0.77 -5.34
C VAL A 21 -1.67 0.36 -5.33
N LEU A 22 -1.59 1.23 -6.32
CA LEU A 22 -2.56 2.29 -6.53
C LEU A 22 -3.42 1.90 -7.71
N ARG A 23 -4.65 1.49 -7.45
CA ARG A 23 -5.61 1.12 -8.47
C ARG A 23 -6.41 2.35 -8.89
N CYS A 24 -6.28 2.79 -10.14
CA CYS A 24 -7.08 3.90 -10.66
C CYS A 24 -8.33 3.37 -11.36
N SER A 25 -9.50 3.98 -11.09
CA SER A 25 -10.67 3.73 -11.92
C SER A 25 -10.66 4.65 -13.13
N ILE A 26 -10.51 4.04 -14.32
CA ILE A 26 -10.65 4.70 -15.63
C ILE A 26 -11.99 5.42 -15.83
N CYS A 27 -13.04 5.09 -15.06
CA CYS A 27 -14.38 5.68 -15.21
C CYS A 27 -14.66 6.96 -14.41
N THR A 28 -14.06 7.14 -13.24
CA THR A 28 -14.37 8.28 -12.33
C THR A 28 -13.14 9.08 -11.91
N GLY A 29 -11.93 8.62 -12.20
CA GLY A 29 -10.68 9.27 -11.77
C GLY A 29 -10.35 9.05 -10.29
N GLU A 30 -11.16 8.28 -9.56
CA GLU A 30 -10.88 7.88 -8.19
C GLU A 30 -9.79 6.80 -8.18
N GLN A 31 -8.88 6.92 -7.23
CA GLN A 31 -7.80 5.97 -7.00
C GLN A 31 -8.04 5.25 -5.67
N VAL A 32 -7.55 4.03 -5.55
CA VAL A 32 -7.63 3.26 -4.31
C VAL A 32 -6.23 2.79 -3.97
N GLY A 33 -5.77 3.16 -2.79
CA GLY A 33 -4.54 2.67 -2.19
C GLY A 33 -4.78 1.29 -1.61
N GLU A 34 -4.31 0.28 -2.32
CA GLU A 34 -4.37 -1.12 -1.94
C GLU A 34 -2.96 -1.58 -1.54
N PHE A 35 -2.86 -2.55 -0.63
CA PHE A 35 -1.62 -3.27 -0.40
C PHE A 35 -1.80 -4.69 -0.89
N ARG A 36 -0.93 -5.10 -1.81
CA ARG A 36 -0.89 -6.47 -2.28
C ARG A 36 0.21 -7.21 -1.53
N ASP A 37 -0.20 -8.24 -0.82
CA ASP A 37 0.72 -9.15 -0.16
C ASP A 37 1.33 -10.11 -1.19
N LEU A 38 2.65 -10.06 -1.38
CA LEU A 38 3.41 -10.95 -2.28
C LEU A 38 3.41 -12.40 -1.79
N ARG A 39 3.25 -12.62 -0.49
CA ARG A 39 3.26 -13.95 0.14
C ARG A 39 1.95 -14.70 -0.06
N THR A 40 0.82 -14.01 0.10
CA THR A 40 -0.53 -14.59 0.07
C THR A 40 -1.31 -14.21 -1.19
N GLY A 41 -0.86 -13.21 -1.94
CA GLY A 41 -1.55 -12.68 -3.11
C GLY A 41 -2.81 -11.88 -2.77
N LYS A 42 -3.06 -11.58 -1.49
CA LYS A 42 -4.25 -10.84 -1.06
C LYS A 42 -4.06 -9.35 -1.28
N PHE A 43 -5.13 -8.70 -1.73
CA PHE A 43 -5.21 -7.25 -1.86
C PHE A 43 -6.01 -6.71 -0.68
N GLN A 44 -5.45 -5.72 0.00
CA GLN A 44 -6.09 -5.05 1.12
C GLN A 44 -6.30 -3.59 0.73
N GLU A 45 -7.54 -3.20 0.48
CA GLU A 45 -7.90 -1.78 0.34
C GLU A 45 -7.65 -1.08 1.68
N VAL A 46 -6.74 -0.13 1.70
CA VAL A 46 -6.36 0.60 2.93
C VAL A 46 -6.90 2.02 2.89
N CYS A 47 -6.93 2.66 1.72
CA CYS A 47 -7.45 4.00 1.62
C CYS A 47 -8.08 4.29 0.26
N LEU A 48 -9.24 4.93 0.28
CA LEU A 48 -9.84 5.51 -0.92
C LEU A 48 -9.20 6.88 -1.16
N ILE A 49 -8.75 7.12 -2.38
CA ILE A 49 -8.07 8.34 -2.81
C ILE A 49 -8.94 8.96 -3.89
N ARG A 50 -9.73 9.97 -3.53
CA ARG A 50 -10.65 10.59 -4.51
C ARG A 50 -9.97 11.65 -5.38
N ASN A 51 -8.84 12.18 -4.91
CA ASN A 51 -8.12 13.29 -5.53
C ASN A 51 -6.61 13.11 -5.34
N GLU A 52 -5.80 13.75 -6.21
CA GLU A 52 -4.34 13.72 -6.11
C GLU A 52 -3.81 14.21 -4.74
N THR A 53 -4.47 15.20 -4.12
CA THR A 53 -4.09 15.67 -2.78
C THR A 53 -4.21 14.57 -1.71
N GLU A 54 -5.21 13.70 -1.81
CA GLU A 54 -5.35 12.56 -0.90
C GLU A 54 -4.33 11.47 -1.22
N GLN A 55 -3.97 11.31 -2.51
CA GLN A 55 -2.91 10.40 -2.95
C GLN A 55 -1.57 10.79 -2.31
N GLU A 56 -1.20 12.07 -2.39
CA GLU A 56 0.04 12.59 -1.85
C GLU A 56 0.07 12.52 -0.32
N LYS A 57 -1.06 12.86 0.33
CA LYS A 57 -1.19 12.68 1.79
C LYS A 57 -1.02 11.23 2.18
N PHE A 58 -1.66 10.30 1.49
CA PHE A 58 -1.56 8.87 1.77
C PHE A 58 -0.12 8.37 1.59
N MET A 59 0.53 8.72 0.49
CA MET A 59 1.95 8.37 0.26
C MET A 59 2.84 8.90 1.39
N LYS A 60 2.60 10.14 1.84
CA LYS A 60 3.38 10.78 2.90
C LYS A 60 3.07 10.21 4.29
N GLU A 61 1.80 9.93 4.59
CA GLU A 61 1.31 9.40 5.86
C GLU A 61 1.77 7.96 6.09
N TYR A 62 1.77 7.15 5.03
CA TYR A 62 2.26 5.77 5.08
C TYR A 62 3.76 5.65 4.72
N GLY A 63 4.44 6.76 4.42
CA GLY A 63 5.83 6.78 4.01
C GLY A 63 6.12 5.90 2.79
N ILE A 64 5.15 5.75 1.88
CA ILE A 64 5.27 4.97 0.64
C ILE A 64 6.13 5.76 -0.32
N THR A 65 7.38 5.30 -0.50
CA THR A 65 8.34 5.95 -1.40
C THR A 65 8.08 5.57 -2.87
N SER A 66 7.51 4.40 -3.11
CA SER A 66 7.19 3.90 -4.44
C SER A 66 5.89 3.11 -4.38
N ILE A 67 4.86 3.56 -5.09
CA ILE A 67 3.60 2.84 -5.27
C ILE A 67 3.53 2.33 -6.70
N SER A 68 3.13 1.07 -6.89
CA SER A 68 2.86 0.53 -8.21
C SER A 68 1.49 1.04 -8.66
N LYS A 69 1.44 1.91 -9.67
CA LYS A 69 0.17 2.36 -10.25
C LYS A 69 -0.32 1.34 -11.26
N GLU A 70 -1.43 0.69 -10.95
CA GLU A 70 -2.13 -0.21 -11.87
C GLU A 70 -3.37 0.54 -12.38
N TYR A 71 -3.47 0.66 -13.71
CA TYR A 71 -4.50 1.43 -14.42
C TYR A 71 -5.48 0.50 -15.13
#